data_AF-A0A413R0N7-F1
#
_entry.id   AF-A0A413R0N7-F1
#
_cell.length_a   1.000
_cell.length_b   1.000
_cell.length_c   1.000
_cell.angle_alpha   90.00
_cell.angle_beta   90.00
_cell.angle_gamma   90.00
#
_symmetry.space_group_name_H-M   'P 1'
#
loop_
_entity.id
_entity.type
_entity.pdbx_description
1 polymer ?
#
loop_
_entity_poly.entity_id
_entity_poly.type
_entity_poly.pdbx_seq_one_letter_code
_entity_poly.pdbx_strand_id
1 'polypeptide(L)'
;MKFEEAKIGMEVIWNGSTKMKGTITIIDTQDKSVLVVSDDKFFKLWFFDDSENPTFDLKTLKPYNSIQLTKKPPKFDIDLIDSKEFQSYVETVIAKYEKEFLPEGTCLTHVSIRKDGEIVVKDNSGKTGISKCHPDDAFNIEVGLQLAMKRLAERLPFIPKDGEEYYSILPTSGTVYSSVYYGGIFSDAFNKAMGNCFRTEKVAKENKDKIMARYENILKLAELNAVGDKG
;
A
#
# COMPACT_ATOMS: atom_id res chain seq x y z
N MET A 1 23.49 15.69 8.92
CA MET A 1 24.43 15.60 10.06
C MET A 1 25.48 16.70 9.96
N LYS A 2 26.31 16.94 10.98
CA LYS A 2 27.48 17.82 10.89
C LYS A 2 28.72 17.06 10.46
N PHE A 3 29.71 17.73 9.87
CA PHE A 3 30.94 17.09 9.40
C PHE A 3 31.70 16.37 10.53
N GLU A 4 31.75 16.96 11.72
CA GLU A 4 32.45 16.39 12.89
C GLU A 4 31.78 15.11 13.41
N GLU A 5 30.54 14.85 13.04
CA GLU A 5 29.79 13.64 13.42
C GLU A 5 30.11 12.46 12.48
N ALA A 6 30.68 12.72 11.29
CA ALA A 6 30.91 11.70 10.27
C ALA A 6 32.06 10.76 10.64
N LYS A 7 31.86 9.46 10.39
CA LYS A 7 32.87 8.41 10.63
C LYS A 7 32.87 7.43 9.46
N ILE A 8 34.06 7.01 9.03
CA ILE A 8 34.20 5.91 8.07
C ILE A 8 33.52 4.67 8.66
N GLY A 9 32.72 3.99 7.85
CA GLY A 9 31.89 2.85 8.25
C GLY A 9 30.53 3.22 8.83
N MET A 10 30.21 4.52 8.97
CA MET A 10 28.88 4.93 9.42
C MET A 10 27.85 4.69 8.30
N GLU A 11 26.82 3.91 8.63
CA GLU A 11 25.63 3.78 7.77
C GLU A 11 24.80 5.06 7.86
N VAL A 12 24.35 5.55 6.69
CA VAL A 12 23.56 6.76 6.54
C VAL A 12 22.42 6.53 5.55
N ILE A 13 21.35 7.31 5.72
CA ILE A 13 20.28 7.44 4.73
C ILE A 13 20.29 8.87 4.19
N TRP A 14 20.15 8.98 2.88
CA TRP A 14 19.87 10.21 2.16
C TRP A 14 18.45 10.16 1.61
N ASN A 15 17.63 11.15 1.95
CA ASN A 15 16.25 11.32 1.45
C ASN A 15 16.16 12.47 0.44
N GLY A 16 17.05 12.48 -0.56
CA GLY A 16 16.98 13.42 -1.68
C GLY A 16 15.97 13.00 -2.74
N SER A 17 16.23 13.36 -3.99
CA SER A 17 15.42 12.97 -5.16
C SER A 17 15.30 11.46 -5.32
N THR A 18 16.28 10.70 -4.82
CA THR A 18 16.23 9.24 -4.73
C THR A 18 16.64 8.83 -3.33
N LYS A 19 15.78 8.06 -2.64
CA LYS A 19 16.13 7.54 -1.32
C LYS A 19 17.26 6.53 -1.44
N MET A 20 18.35 6.76 -0.73
CA MET A 20 19.54 5.91 -0.75
C MET A 20 19.92 5.54 0.67
N LYS A 21 20.22 4.26 0.88
CA LYS A 21 20.98 3.78 2.04
C LYS A 21 22.41 3.47 1.59
N GLY A 22 23.38 3.90 2.38
CA GLY A 22 24.78 3.67 2.08
C GLY A 22 25.68 3.85 3.28
N THR A 23 26.97 3.64 3.05
CA THR A 23 28.02 3.73 4.08
C THR A 23 29.01 4.83 3.71
N ILE A 24 29.40 5.63 4.70
CA ILE A 24 30.50 6.59 4.55
C ILE A 24 31.80 5.81 4.39
N THR A 25 32.48 5.98 3.27
CA THR A 25 33.72 5.26 2.94
C THR A 25 34.95 6.16 2.93
N ILE A 26 34.77 7.45 2.67
CA ILE A 26 35.84 8.46 2.66
C ILE A 26 35.35 9.70 3.39
N ILE A 27 36.27 10.34 4.12
CA ILE A 27 36.10 11.66 4.71
C ILE A 27 37.26 12.51 4.19
N ASP A 28 36.96 13.59 3.49
CA ASP A 28 37.94 14.57 3.03
C ASP A 28 37.87 15.81 3.93
N THR A 29 38.99 16.10 4.59
CA THR A 29 39.11 17.24 5.51
C THR A 29 39.45 18.55 4.81
N GLN A 30 39.91 18.51 3.55
CA GLN A 30 40.29 19.73 2.82
C GLN A 30 39.06 20.53 2.41
N ASP A 31 38.04 19.86 1.90
CA ASP A 31 36.77 20.47 1.46
C ASP A 31 35.59 20.12 2.36
N LYS A 32 35.85 19.46 3.50
CA LYS A 32 34.84 19.02 4.48
C LYS A 32 33.71 18.21 3.82
N SER A 33 34.09 17.16 3.10
CA SER A 33 33.16 16.30 2.39
C SER A 33 33.26 14.83 2.78
N VAL A 34 32.20 14.06 2.50
CA VAL A 34 32.16 12.62 2.74
C VAL A 34 31.65 11.87 1.52
N LEU A 35 32.28 10.74 1.20
CA LEU A 35 31.83 9.84 0.14
C LEU A 35 30.92 8.76 0.73
N VAL A 36 29.67 8.73 0.29
CA VAL A 36 28.73 7.67 0.61
C VAL A 36 28.61 6.71 -0.57
N VAL A 37 28.82 5.42 -0.31
CA VAL A 37 28.62 4.34 -1.27
C VAL A 37 27.32 3.62 -0.94
N SER A 38 26.43 3.45 -1.92
CA SER A 38 25.15 2.77 -1.70
C SER A 38 25.33 1.28 -1.41
N ASP A 39 24.36 0.69 -0.72
CA ASP A 39 24.37 -0.73 -0.39
C ASP A 39 24.39 -1.63 -1.65
N ASP A 40 23.72 -1.20 -2.74
CA ASP A 40 23.75 -1.85 -4.06
C ASP A 40 25.06 -1.60 -4.84
N LYS A 41 25.97 -0.78 -4.28
CA LYS A 41 27.26 -0.34 -4.85
C LYS A 41 27.16 0.40 -6.18
N PHE A 42 25.94 0.74 -6.62
CA PHE A 42 25.70 1.41 -7.90
C PHE A 42 26.04 2.90 -7.83
N PHE A 43 25.75 3.55 -6.70
CA PHE A 43 25.97 4.98 -6.50
C PHE A 43 27.13 5.26 -5.55
N LYS A 44 27.95 6.25 -5.91
CA LYS A 44 28.99 6.83 -5.06
C LYS A 44 28.82 8.34 -5.11
N LEU A 45 28.34 8.92 -4.02
CA LEU A 45 27.96 10.33 -3.97
C LEU A 45 28.73 11.06 -2.88
N TRP A 46 29.25 12.24 -3.23
CA TRP A 46 29.90 13.16 -2.30
C TRP A 46 28.87 14.08 -1.66
N PHE A 47 29.03 14.33 -0.36
CA PHE A 47 28.24 15.27 0.41
C PHE A 47 29.15 16.27 1.10
N PHE A 48 28.81 17.55 1.08
CA PHE A 48 29.69 18.65 1.52
C PHE A 48 29.03 19.45 2.66
N ASP A 49 29.81 19.86 3.66
CA ASP A 49 29.33 20.61 4.84
C ASP A 49 28.78 22.01 4.48
N ASP A 50 29.35 22.61 3.42
CA ASP A 50 28.99 23.93 2.88
C ASP A 50 28.72 23.86 1.36
N SER A 51 27.81 22.98 0.96
CA SER A 51 27.47 22.76 -0.44
C SER A 51 26.66 23.94 -1.02
N GLU A 52 27.10 24.53 -2.13
CA GLU A 52 26.27 25.46 -2.94
C GLU A 52 25.02 24.77 -3.50
N ASN A 53 25.06 23.44 -3.67
CA ASN A 53 23.92 22.63 -4.05
C ASN A 53 23.28 21.97 -2.80
N PRO A 54 22.09 22.41 -2.36
CA PRO A 54 21.48 21.90 -1.12
C PRO A 54 21.14 20.41 -1.17
N THR A 55 21.11 19.82 -2.38
CA THR A 55 20.81 18.39 -2.60
C THR A 55 21.88 17.47 -2.02
N PHE A 56 23.14 17.91 -2.07
CA PHE A 56 24.32 17.16 -1.60
C PHE A 56 24.93 17.80 -0.36
N ASP A 57 24.15 18.59 0.38
CA ASP A 57 24.58 19.10 1.68
C ASP A 57 24.64 17.95 2.69
N LEU A 58 25.72 17.88 3.47
CA LEU A 58 25.94 16.90 4.54
C LEU A 58 24.80 16.89 5.58
N LYS A 59 24.10 18.02 5.75
CA LYS A 59 22.89 18.14 6.58
C LYS A 59 21.76 17.23 6.13
N THR A 60 21.71 16.85 4.85
CA THR A 60 20.71 15.94 4.28
C THR A 60 20.94 14.47 4.66
N LEU A 61 22.16 14.10 5.05
CA LEU A 61 22.48 12.77 5.54
C LEU A 61 22.00 12.58 6.99
N LYS A 62 21.34 11.45 7.23
CA LYS A 62 20.92 11.03 8.57
C LYS A 62 21.60 9.71 8.93
N PRO A 63 22.27 9.59 10.09
CA PRO A 63 22.81 8.31 10.56
C PRO A 63 21.72 7.24 10.57
N TYR A 64 21.99 6.06 10.00
CA TYR A 64 21.03 4.95 9.96
C TYR A 64 20.62 4.53 11.38
N ASN A 65 21.55 4.60 12.34
CA ASN A 65 21.26 4.33 13.76
C ASN A 65 20.37 5.39 14.43
N SER A 66 20.31 6.62 13.90
CA SER A 66 19.32 7.64 14.32
C SER A 66 17.96 7.44 13.64
N ILE A 67 17.91 6.55 12.64
CA ILE A 67 16.72 5.89 12.11
C ILE A 67 16.72 4.44 12.65
N GLN A 68 17.15 4.24 13.91
CA GLN A 68 16.34 3.34 14.70
C GLN A 68 14.93 3.88 14.53
N LEU A 69 14.09 3.08 13.85
CA LEU A 69 12.66 3.17 14.00
C LEU A 69 12.45 3.61 15.44
N THR A 70 11.86 4.79 15.65
CA THR A 70 11.01 4.91 16.81
C THR A 70 10.08 3.73 16.62
N LYS A 71 10.37 2.62 17.31
CA LYS A 71 9.50 1.45 17.34
C LYS A 71 8.25 2.06 17.95
N LYS A 72 7.35 2.54 17.09
CA LYS A 72 6.06 3.03 17.53
C LYS A 72 5.56 1.92 18.43
N PRO A 73 5.19 2.23 19.69
CA PRO A 73 4.76 1.20 20.61
C PRO A 73 3.70 0.34 19.91
N PRO A 74 3.68 -0.97 20.16
CA PRO A 74 2.72 -1.86 19.52
C PRO A 74 1.32 -1.23 19.56
N LYS A 75 0.66 -1.17 18.40
CA LYS A 75 -0.71 -0.66 18.30
C LYS A 75 -1.69 -1.57 19.04
N PHE A 76 -1.33 -2.84 19.15
CA PHE A 76 -2.08 -3.87 19.84
C PHE A 76 -1.13 -4.67 20.72
N ASP A 77 -1.54 -4.88 21.97
CA ASP A 77 -0.86 -5.78 22.89
C ASP A 77 -1.18 -7.23 22.50
N ILE A 78 -0.18 -7.92 21.94
CA ILE A 78 -0.39 -9.26 21.38
C ILE A 78 -0.65 -10.31 22.45
N ASP A 79 -0.26 -10.03 23.69
CA ASP A 79 -0.40 -10.95 24.81
C ASP A 79 -1.90 -11.10 25.18
N LEU A 80 -2.75 -10.15 24.73
CA LEU A 80 -4.20 -10.24 24.85
C LEU A 80 -4.82 -11.32 23.96
N ILE A 81 -4.13 -11.84 22.93
CA ILE A 81 -4.69 -12.87 22.04
C ILE A 81 -5.07 -14.14 22.81
N ASP A 82 -4.34 -14.45 23.88
CA ASP A 82 -4.56 -15.65 24.69
C ASP A 82 -5.58 -15.43 25.82
N SER A 83 -6.10 -14.20 26.00
CA SER A 83 -7.16 -13.90 26.97
C SER A 83 -8.51 -14.45 26.49
N LYS A 84 -9.21 -15.18 27.37
CA LYS A 84 -10.55 -15.70 27.11
C LYS A 84 -11.57 -14.58 26.91
N GLU A 85 -11.47 -13.51 27.70
CA GLU A 85 -12.34 -12.35 27.61
C GLU A 85 -12.17 -11.66 26.26
N PHE A 86 -10.92 -11.52 25.80
CA PHE A 86 -10.63 -10.94 24.49
C PHE A 86 -11.13 -11.83 23.34
N GLN A 87 -10.88 -13.14 23.40
CA GLN A 87 -11.37 -14.09 22.39
C GLN A 87 -12.91 -14.06 22.30
N SER A 88 -13.60 -14.08 23.44
CA SER A 88 -15.07 -14.01 23.49
C SER A 88 -15.62 -12.70 22.89
N TYR A 89 -14.94 -11.59 23.14
CA TYR A 89 -15.29 -10.31 22.51
C TYR A 89 -15.08 -10.34 20.99
N VAL A 90 -13.94 -10.84 20.52
CA VAL A 90 -13.64 -10.99 19.08
C VAL A 90 -14.66 -11.88 18.38
N GLU A 91 -15.02 -13.02 18.98
CA GLU A 91 -16.06 -13.93 18.46
C GLU A 91 -17.42 -13.23 18.32
N THR A 92 -17.79 -12.42 19.32
CA THR A 92 -19.04 -11.64 19.28
C THR A 92 -19.04 -10.64 18.12
N VAL A 93 -17.91 -9.94 17.91
CA VAL A 93 -17.74 -9.00 16.79
C VAL A 93 -17.79 -9.73 15.45
N ILE A 94 -17.13 -10.88 15.33
CA ILE A 94 -17.16 -11.71 14.12
C ILE A 94 -18.60 -12.12 13.80
N ALA A 95 -19.31 -12.72 14.76
CA ALA A 95 -20.68 -13.21 14.57
C ALA A 95 -21.65 -12.09 14.15
N LYS A 96 -21.44 -10.86 14.65
CA LYS A 96 -22.19 -9.66 14.25
C LYS A 96 -21.99 -9.34 12.76
N TYR A 97 -20.74 -9.25 12.32
CA TYR A 97 -20.40 -8.78 10.98
C TYR A 97 -20.38 -9.87 9.89
N GLU A 98 -20.27 -11.14 10.26
CA GLU A 98 -20.37 -12.25 9.30
C GLU A 98 -21.75 -12.25 8.66
N LYS A 99 -22.79 -12.12 9.48
CA LYS A 99 -24.18 -12.03 9.03
C LYS A 99 -24.46 -10.77 8.22
N GLU A 100 -23.72 -9.69 8.49
CA GLU A 100 -23.92 -8.39 7.82
C GLU A 100 -23.25 -8.35 6.45
N PHE A 101 -22.02 -8.85 6.32
CA PHE A 101 -21.22 -8.68 5.11
C PHE A 101 -21.05 -9.94 4.26
N LEU A 102 -21.00 -11.13 4.88
CA LEU A 102 -20.65 -12.34 4.16
C LEU A 102 -21.90 -13.01 3.57
N PRO A 103 -21.81 -13.60 2.36
CA PRO A 103 -22.91 -14.37 1.79
C PRO A 103 -23.27 -15.58 2.65
N GLU A 104 -24.52 -16.02 2.57
CA GLU A 104 -24.99 -17.23 3.26
C GLU A 104 -24.09 -18.45 2.93
N GLY A 105 -23.73 -19.23 3.94
CA GLY A 105 -22.78 -20.35 3.83
C GLY A 105 -21.30 -19.97 3.82
N THR A 106 -20.97 -18.68 3.87
CA THR A 106 -19.60 -18.19 4.05
C THR A 106 -19.35 -17.92 5.53
N CYS A 107 -18.29 -18.49 6.08
CA CYS A 107 -17.83 -18.22 7.45
C CYS A 107 -16.32 -17.99 7.46
N LEU A 108 -15.86 -17.23 8.45
CA LEU A 108 -14.45 -17.07 8.72
C LEU A 108 -13.88 -18.36 9.32
N THR A 109 -12.76 -18.79 8.77
CA THR A 109 -11.98 -19.93 9.29
C THR A 109 -10.72 -19.48 9.99
N HIS A 110 -10.31 -18.22 9.82
CA HIS A 110 -9.10 -17.68 10.40
C HIS A 110 -9.20 -16.18 10.62
N VAL A 111 -8.74 -15.73 11.79
CA VAL A 111 -8.53 -14.33 12.14
C VAL A 111 -7.14 -14.20 12.77
N SER A 112 -6.33 -13.26 12.29
CA SER A 112 -5.01 -12.95 12.82
C SER A 112 -4.91 -11.45 13.06
N ILE A 113 -4.41 -11.07 14.24
CA ILE A 113 -4.18 -9.67 14.64
C ILE A 113 -2.68 -9.50 14.90
N ARG A 114 -2.07 -8.48 14.30
CA ARG A 114 -0.63 -8.21 14.38
C ARG A 114 -0.33 -7.00 15.26
N LYS A 115 0.89 -6.95 15.81
CA LYS A 115 1.37 -5.88 16.71
C LYS A 115 1.30 -4.47 16.11
N ASP A 116 1.36 -4.38 14.78
CA ASP A 116 1.28 -3.13 14.02
C ASP A 116 -0.16 -2.70 13.70
N GLY A 117 -1.17 -3.41 14.24
CA GLY A 117 -2.59 -3.10 14.05
C GLY A 117 -3.15 -3.60 12.71
N GLU A 118 -2.45 -4.52 12.04
CA GLU A 118 -2.95 -5.23 10.87
C GLU A 118 -3.82 -6.43 11.29
N ILE A 119 -4.98 -6.56 10.66
CA ILE A 119 -5.92 -7.67 10.87
C ILE A 119 -6.12 -8.39 9.55
N VAL A 120 -6.00 -9.71 9.59
CA VAL A 120 -6.17 -10.59 8.44
C VAL A 120 -7.28 -11.58 8.76
N VAL A 121 -8.28 -11.67 7.89
CA VAL A 121 -9.39 -12.64 8.00
C VAL A 121 -9.39 -13.56 6.77
N LYS A 122 -9.79 -14.82 6.95
CA LYS A 122 -9.98 -15.75 5.82
C LYS A 122 -11.31 -16.48 5.91
N ASP A 123 -11.96 -16.68 4.77
CA ASP A 123 -13.19 -17.48 4.69
C ASP A 123 -12.91 -18.99 4.48
N ASN A 124 -13.97 -19.78 4.55
CA ASN A 124 -13.98 -21.22 4.24
C ASN A 124 -13.67 -21.57 2.78
N SER A 125 -13.59 -20.59 1.87
CA SER A 125 -13.12 -20.76 0.50
C SER A 125 -11.64 -20.38 0.32
N GLY A 126 -10.96 -19.96 1.39
CA GLY A 126 -9.56 -19.53 1.39
C GLY A 126 -9.33 -18.08 0.94
N LYS A 127 -10.39 -17.29 0.70
CA LYS A 127 -10.25 -15.86 0.38
C LYS A 127 -9.79 -15.09 1.60
N THR A 128 -9.12 -13.97 1.38
CA THR A 128 -8.51 -13.17 2.45
C THR A 128 -8.98 -11.72 2.38
N GLY A 129 -9.38 -11.18 3.53
CA GLY A 129 -9.60 -9.75 3.76
C GLY A 129 -8.53 -9.20 4.70
N ILE A 130 -8.04 -7.99 4.41
CA ILE A 130 -6.98 -7.36 5.21
C ILE A 130 -7.39 -5.94 5.57
N SER A 131 -7.24 -5.57 6.84
CA SER A 131 -7.31 -4.19 7.29
C SER A 131 -6.05 -3.80 8.04
N LYS A 132 -5.73 -2.51 8.05
CA LYS A 132 -4.60 -1.95 8.76
C LYS A 132 -4.94 -0.54 9.21
N CYS A 133 -4.74 -0.29 10.50
CA CYS A 133 -4.90 1.03 11.11
C CYS A 133 -3.84 2.01 10.58
N HIS A 134 -4.19 3.28 10.38
CA HIS A 134 -3.18 4.29 10.04
C HIS A 134 -2.18 4.43 11.20
N PRO A 135 -0.89 4.70 10.93
CA PRO A 135 0.11 4.83 12.00
C PRO A 135 -0.20 5.87 13.08
N ASP A 136 -1.08 6.81 12.81
CA ASP A 136 -1.44 7.91 13.72
C ASP A 136 -2.81 7.73 14.39
N ASP A 137 -3.61 6.75 13.96
CA ASP A 137 -4.94 6.48 14.53
C ASP A 137 -4.85 5.54 15.73
N ALA A 138 -5.79 5.64 16.67
CA ALA A 138 -5.93 4.66 17.74
C ALA A 138 -6.38 3.29 17.17
N PHE A 139 -5.83 2.20 17.69
CA PHE A 139 -6.26 0.86 17.28
C PHE A 139 -7.65 0.55 17.82
N ASN A 140 -8.54 0.09 16.94
CA ASN A 140 -9.87 -0.38 17.29
C ASN A 140 -10.15 -1.70 16.57
N ILE A 141 -10.28 -2.77 17.33
CA ILE A 141 -10.45 -4.13 16.81
C ILE A 141 -11.80 -4.31 16.10
N GLU A 142 -12.87 -3.68 16.57
CA GLU A 142 -14.20 -3.79 15.96
C GLU A 142 -14.21 -3.15 14.57
N VAL A 143 -13.72 -1.91 14.46
CA VAL A 143 -13.58 -1.20 13.18
C VAL A 143 -12.64 -1.95 12.25
N GLY A 144 -11.54 -2.48 12.78
CA GLY A 144 -10.57 -3.27 12.03
C GLY A 144 -11.16 -4.56 11.45
N LEU A 145 -11.90 -5.33 12.24
CA LEU A 145 -12.59 -6.55 11.80
C LEU A 145 -13.69 -6.23 10.80
N GLN A 146 -14.53 -5.23 11.08
CA GLN A 146 -15.57 -4.76 10.17
C GLN A 146 -14.99 -4.46 8.79
N LEU A 147 -13.89 -3.70 8.74
CA LEU A 147 -13.23 -3.32 7.49
C LEU A 147 -12.59 -4.52 6.78
N ALA A 148 -11.95 -5.43 7.52
CA ALA A 148 -11.34 -6.63 6.95
C ALA A 148 -12.40 -7.56 6.33
N MET A 149 -13.53 -7.74 7.01
CA MET A 149 -14.65 -8.55 6.53
C MET A 149 -15.40 -7.90 5.38
N LYS A 150 -15.58 -6.58 5.42
CA LYS A 150 -16.09 -5.82 4.27
C LYS A 150 -15.19 -5.99 3.05
N ARG A 151 -13.86 -5.96 3.22
CA ARG A 151 -12.88 -6.23 2.14
C ARG A 151 -12.79 -7.69 1.71
N LEU A 152 -13.23 -8.62 2.56
CA LEU A 152 -13.38 -10.03 2.22
C LEU A 152 -14.66 -10.25 1.38
N ALA A 153 -15.75 -9.59 1.77
CA ALA A 153 -17.04 -9.61 1.08
C ALA A 153 -17.00 -8.86 -0.26
N GLU A 154 -16.43 -7.66 -0.23
CA GLU A 154 -16.11 -6.87 -1.41
C GLU A 154 -14.99 -7.60 -2.14
N ARG A 155 -15.25 -8.07 -3.37
CA ARG A 155 -14.20 -8.41 -4.31
C ARG A 155 -13.39 -7.12 -4.55
N LEU A 156 -12.36 -6.86 -3.74
CA LEU A 156 -11.42 -5.77 -3.99
C LEU A 156 -10.98 -5.92 -5.44
N PRO A 157 -11.10 -4.87 -6.27
CA PRO A 157 -10.71 -4.96 -7.66
C PRO A 157 -9.28 -5.46 -7.72
N PHE A 158 -9.03 -6.44 -8.58
CA PHE A 158 -7.66 -6.90 -8.78
C PHE A 158 -6.85 -5.72 -9.34
N ILE A 159 -5.71 -5.42 -8.72
CA ILE A 159 -4.81 -4.37 -9.18
C ILE A 159 -3.57 -5.06 -9.77
N PRO A 160 -3.45 -5.17 -11.11
CA PRO A 160 -2.27 -5.74 -11.73
C PRO A 160 -1.04 -4.85 -11.51
N LYS A 161 0.13 -5.47 -11.43
CA LYS A 161 1.45 -4.83 -11.50
C LYS A 161 1.88 -4.60 -12.94
N ASP A 162 2.84 -3.71 -13.18
CA ASP A 162 3.43 -3.55 -14.51
C ASP A 162 3.99 -4.88 -15.02
N GLY A 163 3.61 -5.25 -16.25
CA GLY A 163 3.92 -6.54 -16.85
C GLY A 163 3.02 -7.71 -16.43
N GLU A 164 2.01 -7.50 -15.56
CA GLU A 164 1.08 -8.56 -15.13
C GLU A 164 -0.13 -8.64 -16.07
N GLU A 165 -0.47 -9.86 -16.50
CA GLU A 165 -1.68 -10.11 -17.29
C GLU A 165 -2.94 -9.88 -16.47
N TYR A 166 -3.96 -9.32 -17.13
CA TYR A 166 -5.28 -9.10 -16.57
C TYR A 166 -6.38 -9.27 -17.61
N TYR A 167 -7.60 -9.47 -17.11
CA TYR A 167 -8.83 -9.48 -17.89
C TYR A 167 -9.67 -8.25 -17.56
N SER A 168 -10.35 -7.70 -18.56
CA SER A 168 -11.23 -6.54 -18.44
C SER A 168 -12.46 -6.69 -19.31
N ILE A 169 -13.46 -5.85 -19.08
CA ILE A 169 -14.62 -5.71 -19.95
C ILE A 169 -14.41 -4.52 -20.87
N LEU A 170 -14.45 -4.74 -22.18
CA LEU A 170 -14.40 -3.67 -23.17
C LEU A 170 -15.71 -2.87 -23.14
N PRO A 171 -15.68 -1.55 -22.85
CA PRO A 171 -16.90 -0.74 -22.76
C PRO A 171 -17.70 -0.71 -24.06
N THR A 172 -17.00 -0.79 -25.20
CA THR A 172 -17.60 -0.68 -26.54
C THR A 172 -18.43 -1.88 -26.94
N SER A 173 -18.16 -3.06 -26.38
CA SER A 173 -18.79 -4.33 -26.79
C SER A 173 -19.30 -5.17 -25.62
N GLY A 174 -18.94 -4.82 -24.39
CA GLY A 174 -19.19 -5.63 -23.20
C GLY A 174 -18.54 -7.02 -23.26
N THR A 175 -17.52 -7.20 -24.10
CA THR A 175 -16.78 -8.46 -24.22
C THR A 175 -15.60 -8.49 -23.27
N VAL A 176 -15.19 -9.69 -22.86
CA VAL A 176 -13.98 -9.85 -22.05
C VAL A 176 -12.76 -9.73 -22.95
N TYR A 177 -11.77 -8.97 -22.50
CA TYR A 177 -10.50 -8.79 -23.17
C TYR A 177 -9.35 -9.07 -22.21
N SER A 178 -8.27 -9.66 -22.72
CA SER A 178 -7.05 -9.94 -21.96
C SER A 178 -5.94 -9.02 -22.46
N SER A 179 -5.17 -8.46 -21.53
CA SER A 179 -4.04 -7.58 -21.81
C SER A 179 -2.96 -7.74 -20.74
N VAL A 180 -1.77 -7.21 -21.02
CA VAL A 180 -0.71 -7.00 -20.03
C VAL A 180 -0.81 -5.57 -19.52
N TYR A 181 -0.79 -5.38 -18.20
CA TYR A 181 -0.90 -4.06 -17.58
C TYR A 181 0.41 -3.27 -17.69
N TYR A 182 0.30 -2.00 -18.11
CA TYR A 182 1.35 -1.01 -18.01
C TYR A 182 0.77 0.33 -17.53
N GLY A 183 1.21 0.80 -16.37
CA GLY A 183 0.68 2.00 -15.72
C GLY A 183 0.80 3.30 -16.54
N GLY A 184 1.71 3.34 -17.52
CA GLY A 184 1.85 4.45 -18.47
C GLY A 184 0.81 4.47 -19.59
N ILE A 185 0.01 3.41 -19.76
CA ILE A 185 -1.03 3.33 -20.78
C ILE A 185 -2.36 3.82 -20.20
N PHE A 186 -2.99 4.77 -20.89
CA PHE A 186 -4.25 5.38 -20.44
C PHE A 186 -5.35 4.33 -20.22
N SER A 187 -5.54 3.39 -21.14
CA SER A 187 -6.58 2.35 -21.02
C SER A 187 -6.38 1.48 -19.77
N ASP A 188 -5.13 1.19 -19.42
CA ASP A 188 -4.79 0.39 -18.25
C ASP A 188 -4.99 1.17 -16.95
N ALA A 189 -4.55 2.42 -16.91
CA ALA A 189 -4.81 3.32 -15.79
C ALA A 189 -6.32 3.52 -15.56
N PHE A 190 -7.08 3.66 -16.64
CA PHE A 190 -8.53 3.79 -16.61
C PHE A 190 -9.22 2.50 -16.14
N ASN A 191 -8.83 1.34 -16.67
CA ASN A 191 -9.34 0.04 -16.22
C ASN A 191 -9.07 -0.21 -14.73
N LYS A 192 -7.89 0.19 -14.24
CA LYS A 192 -7.54 0.14 -12.82
C LYS A 192 -8.44 1.05 -11.98
N ALA A 193 -8.61 2.30 -12.38
CA ALA A 193 -9.45 3.27 -11.67
C ALA A 193 -10.93 2.81 -11.61
N MET A 194 -11.41 2.18 -12.69
CA MET A 194 -12.77 1.65 -12.79
C MET A 194 -13.01 0.37 -11.99
N GLY A 195 -11.94 -0.25 -11.48
CA GLY A 195 -11.99 -1.60 -10.93
C GLY A 195 -12.37 -2.65 -11.98
N ASN A 196 -12.05 -2.42 -13.24
CA ASN A 196 -12.30 -3.28 -14.40
C ASN A 196 -11.12 -4.24 -14.68
N CYS A 197 -10.35 -4.59 -13.65
CA CYS A 197 -9.23 -5.49 -13.75
C CYS A 197 -9.54 -6.77 -12.99
N PHE A 198 -9.39 -7.91 -13.64
CA PHE A 198 -9.73 -9.24 -13.10
C PHE A 198 -8.62 -10.25 -13.37
N ARG A 199 -8.40 -11.17 -12.43
CA ARG A 199 -7.36 -12.22 -12.56
C ARG A 199 -7.73 -13.30 -13.57
N THR A 200 -9.01 -13.50 -13.85
CA THR A 200 -9.49 -14.56 -14.74
C THR A 200 -10.63 -14.08 -15.61
N GLU A 201 -10.77 -14.69 -16.77
CA GLU A 201 -11.88 -14.43 -17.70
C GLU A 201 -13.24 -14.69 -17.04
N LYS A 202 -13.37 -15.76 -16.24
CA LYS A 202 -14.61 -16.10 -15.52
C LYS A 202 -15.03 -14.98 -14.57
N VAL A 203 -14.09 -14.45 -13.78
CA VAL A 203 -14.38 -13.35 -12.85
C VAL A 203 -14.76 -12.08 -13.61
N ALA A 204 -14.14 -11.81 -14.77
CA ALA A 204 -14.55 -10.71 -15.62
C ALA A 204 -16.01 -10.88 -16.09
N LYS A 205 -16.38 -12.06 -16.61
CA LYS A 205 -17.76 -12.37 -17.06
C LYS A 205 -18.79 -12.14 -15.94
N GLU A 206 -18.52 -12.61 -14.73
CA GLU A 206 -19.42 -12.44 -13.57
C GLU A 206 -19.61 -10.97 -13.16
N ASN A 207 -18.67 -10.07 -13.51
CA ASN A 207 -18.73 -8.65 -13.16
C ASN A 207 -19.16 -7.75 -14.33
N LYS A 208 -19.49 -8.33 -15.50
CA LYS A 208 -19.80 -7.59 -16.74
C LYS A 208 -20.83 -6.48 -16.51
N ASP A 209 -22.00 -6.83 -16.00
CA ASP A 209 -23.11 -5.89 -15.88
C ASP A 209 -22.79 -4.73 -14.93
N LYS A 210 -22.07 -5.05 -13.84
CA LYS A 210 -21.60 -4.05 -12.87
C LYS A 210 -20.62 -3.06 -13.48
N ILE A 211 -19.70 -3.53 -14.33
CA ILE A 211 -18.75 -2.67 -15.01
C ILE A 211 -19.42 -1.81 -16.08
N MET A 212 -20.31 -2.40 -16.88
CA MET A 212 -21.07 -1.66 -17.91
C MET A 212 -21.89 -0.53 -17.28
N ALA A 213 -22.60 -0.80 -16.17
CA ALA A 213 -23.36 0.22 -15.45
C ALA A 213 -22.47 1.37 -14.93
N ARG A 214 -21.24 1.09 -14.50
CA ARG A 214 -20.28 2.13 -14.12
C ARG A 214 -19.85 2.99 -15.30
N TYR A 215 -19.59 2.37 -16.46
CA TYR A 215 -19.24 3.11 -17.68
C TYR A 215 -20.36 4.06 -18.11
N GLU A 216 -21.60 3.57 -18.16
CA GLU A 216 -22.76 4.40 -18.50
C GLU A 216 -22.92 5.59 -17.55
N ASN A 217 -22.71 5.38 -16.25
CA ASN A 217 -22.80 6.47 -15.27
C ASN A 217 -21.72 7.53 -15.49
N ILE A 218 -20.49 7.12 -15.79
CA ILE A 218 -19.39 8.07 -16.08
C ILE A 218 -19.65 8.85 -17.36
N LEU A 219 -20.18 8.20 -18.40
CA LEU A 219 -20.55 8.88 -19.63
C LEU A 219 -21.62 9.95 -19.37
N LYS A 220 -22.67 9.62 -18.62
CA LYS A 220 -23.72 10.57 -18.21
C LYS A 220 -23.15 11.77 -17.44
N LEU A 221 -22.23 11.52 -16.49
CA LEU A 221 -21.57 12.59 -15.73
C LEU A 221 -20.68 13.47 -16.61
N ALA A 222 -19.95 12.88 -17.56
CA ALA A 222 -19.12 13.62 -18.50
C ALA A 222 -19.98 14.51 -19.43
N GLU A 223 -21.12 13.99 -19.91
CA GLU A 223 -22.07 14.74 -20.73
C GLU A 223 -22.69 15.92 -19.96
N LEU A 224 -23.10 15.72 -18.71
CA LEU A 224 -23.65 16.79 -17.86
C LEU A 224 -22.64 17.91 -17.63
N ASN A 225 -21.37 17.56 -17.35
CA ASN A 225 -20.31 18.55 -17.17
C ASN A 225 -19.97 19.30 -18.46
N ALA A 226 -20.02 18.62 -19.62
CA ALA A 226 -19.79 19.25 -20.92
C ALA A 226 -20.91 20.24 -21.32
N VAL A 227 -22.14 20.05 -20.84
CA VAL A 227 -23.26 20.98 -21.08
C VAL A 227 -23.15 22.25 -20.22
N GLY A 228 -22.54 22.17 -19.04
CA GLY A 228 -22.29 23.32 -18.17
C GLY A 228 -21.17 24.26 -18.63
N ASP A 229 -20.37 23.84 -19.61
CA ASP A 229 -19.22 24.57 -20.16
C ASP A 229 -19.54 25.37 -21.44
N LYS A 230 -20.84 25.55 -21.73
CA LYS A 230 -21.29 26.49 -22.77
C LYS A 230 -21.26 27.91 -22.20
N GLY A 231 -20.13 28.59 -22.42
CA GLY A 231 -20.01 30.04 -22.25
C GLY A 231 -20.98 30.84 -23.12
#